data_AF-A0A4Q0YTK8-F1
#
_entry.id   AF-A0A4Q0YTK8-F1
#
_cell.length_a   1.000
_cell.length_b   1.000
_cell.length_c   1.000
_cell.angle_alpha   90.00
_cell.angle_beta   90.00
_cell.angle_gamma   90.00
#
_symmetry.space_group_name_H-M   'P 1'
#
loop_
_entity.id
_entity.type
_entity.pdbx_description
1 polymer ?
#
loop_
_entity_poly.entity_id
_entity_poly.type
_entity_poly.pdbx_seq_one_letter_code
_entity_poly.pdbx_strand_id
1 'polypeptide(L)' 'MVYLANRFGKDTPNGICIDLALSQETLAAMVGKPRQRINRLLKQWEETEWLSVKYREVTIRQIGELESFGNDML' A
#
# COMPACT_ATOMS: atom_id res chain seq x y z
N MET A 1 -2.76 1.21 -4.08
CA MET A 1 -1.38 0.82 -3.76
C MET A 1 -0.59 0.50 -5.01
N VAL A 2 -1.05 -0.40 -5.89
CA VAL A 2 -0.40 -0.72 -7.18
C VAL A 2 -0.02 0.52 -8.00
N TYR A 3 -0.94 1.48 -8.16
CA TYR A 3 -0.63 2.76 -8.82
C TYR A 3 0.54 3.53 -8.18
N LEU A 4 0.60 3.59 -6.84
CA LEU A 4 1.68 4.26 -6.12
C LEU A 4 3.00 3.51 -6.27
N ALA A 5 2.96 2.17 -6.24
CA ALA A 5 4.11 1.32 -6.48
C ALA A 5 4.70 1.56 -7.88
N ASN A 6 3.86 1.58 -8.91
CA ASN A 6 4.28 1.86 -10.29
C ASN A 6 4.84 3.27 -10.48
N ARG A 7 4.34 4.25 -9.72
CA ARG A 7 4.73 5.66 -9.92
C ARG A 7 5.92 6.10 -9.07
N PHE A 8 6.06 5.54 -7.88
CA PHE A 8 7.00 6.03 -6.86
C PHE A 8 7.82 4.92 -6.21
N GLY A 9 7.53 3.66 -6.52
CA GLY A 9 8.24 2.51 -5.98
C GLY A 9 9.66 2.40 -6.52
N LYS A 10 10.53 1.84 -5.69
CA LYS A 10 11.87 1.40 -6.04
C LYS A 10 11.99 -0.08 -5.70
N ASP A 11 12.52 -0.87 -6.62
CA ASP A 11 12.79 -2.28 -6.36
C ASP A 11 13.86 -2.42 -5.27
N THR A 12 13.60 -3.32 -4.31
CA THR A 12 14.52 -3.67 -3.22
C THR A 12 14.54 -5.19 -3.05
N PRO A 13 15.53 -5.74 -2.34
CA PRO A 13 15.55 -7.17 -2.01
C PRO A 13 14.32 -7.67 -1.24
N ASN A 14 13.56 -6.77 -0.60
CA ASN A 14 12.38 -7.08 0.20
C ASN A 14 11.06 -6.77 -0.54
N GLY A 15 11.11 -6.47 -1.83
CA GLY A 15 9.97 -6.07 -2.65
C GLY A 15 10.03 -4.59 -3.06
N ILE A 16 8.88 -4.00 -3.38
CA ILE A 16 8.81 -2.63 -3.89
C ILE A 16 8.67 -1.66 -2.72
N CYS A 17 9.69 -0.83 -2.51
CA CYS A 17 9.71 0.18 -1.46
C CYS A 17 9.21 1.52 -2.01
N ILE A 18 8.24 2.10 -1.32
CA ILE A 18 7.71 3.44 -1.57
C ILE A 18 8.19 4.32 -0.41
N ASP A 19 9.28 5.06 -0.64
CA ASP A 19 9.76 6.10 0.26
C ASP A 19 9.05 7.42 -0.08
N LEU A 20 7.80 7.51 0.35
CA LEU A 20 7.11 8.77 0.40
C LEU A 20 6.75 9.08 1.84
N ALA A 21 6.98 10.34 2.19
CA ALA A 21 6.44 11.03 3.35
C ALA A 21 4.90 11.16 3.32
N LEU A 22 4.18 10.15 2.83
CA LEU A 22 2.74 10.12 2.88
C LEU A 22 2.34 9.86 4.32
N SER A 23 1.78 10.89 4.96
CA SER A 23 0.95 10.61 6.13
C SER A 23 -0.18 9.67 5.70
N GLN A 24 -0.70 8.88 6.64
CA GLN A 24 -1.92 8.10 6.40
C GLN A 24 -3.07 8.99 5.91
N GLU A 25 -3.04 10.27 6.28
CA GLU A 25 -3.94 11.31 5.80
C GLU A 25 -3.84 11.53 4.28
N THR A 26 -2.62 11.68 3.76
CA THR A 26 -2.37 11.83 2.32
C THR A 26 -2.72 10.55 1.56
N LEU A 27 -2.39 9.38 2.11
CA LEU A 27 -2.77 8.08 1.54
C LEU A 27 -4.29 7.93 1.39
N ALA A 28 -5.05 8.28 2.44
CA ALA A 28 -6.51 8.21 2.39
C ALA A 28 -7.12 9.21 1.39
N ALA A 29 -6.58 10.44 1.33
CA ALA A 29 -7.01 11.45 0.37
C ALA A 29 -6.74 11.03 -1.08
N MET A 30 -5.59 10.39 -1.36
CA MET A 30 -5.22 9.95 -2.71
C MET A 30 -6.07 8.79 -3.24
N VAL A 31 -6.64 7.97 -2.35
CA VAL A 31 -7.44 6.79 -2.72
C VAL A 31 -8.94 7.09 -2.74
N GLY A 32 -9.36 8.30 -2.35
CA GLY A 32 -10.76 8.74 -2.36
C GLY A 32 -11.69 7.90 -1.47
N LYS A 33 -11.14 7.20 -0.48
CA LYS A 33 -11.91 6.35 0.45
C LYS A 33 -11.78 6.82 1.90
N PRO A 34 -12.78 6.53 2.76
CA PRO A 34 -12.72 6.94 4.18
C PRO A 34 -11.47 6.39 4.89
N ARG A 35 -10.84 7.23 5.72
CA ARG A 35 -9.62 6.90 6.49
C ARG A 35 -9.73 5.58 7.26
N GLN A 36 -10.86 5.36 7.93
CA GLN A 36 -11.10 4.13 8.70
C GLN A 36 -11.06 2.87 7.84
N ARG A 37 -11.54 2.94 6.59
CA ARG A 37 -11.48 1.82 5.65
C ARG A 37 -10.05 1.57 5.18
N ILE A 38 -9.30 2.64 4.89
CA ILE A 38 -7.90 2.55 4.46
C ILE A 38 -7.03 1.93 5.56
N ASN A 39 -7.16 2.39 6.81
CA ASN A 39 -6.38 1.85 7.91
C ASN A 39 -6.72 0.38 8.20
N ARG A 40 -8.00 -0.02 8.06
CA ARG A 40 -8.39 -1.44 8.15
C ARG A 40 -7.76 -2.29 7.06
N LEU A 41 -7.76 -1.80 5.81
CA LEU A 41 -7.13 -2.52 4.70
C LEU A 41 -5.61 -2.61 4.86
N LEU A 42 -4.94 -1.52 5.23
CA LEU A 42 -3.50 -1.54 5.49
C LEU A 42 -3.16 -2.55 6.58
N LYS A 43 -3.90 -2.56 7.69
CA LYS A 43 -3.72 -3.53 8.76
C LYS A 43 -3.94 -4.97 8.29
N GLN A 44 -5.00 -5.22 7.52
CA GLN A 44 -5.27 -6.54 6.94
C GLN A 44 -4.14 -6.99 6.00
N TRP A 45 -3.60 -6.09 5.19
CA TRP A 45 -2.49 -6.38 4.29
C TRP A 45 -1.15 -6.56 5.03
N GLU A 46 -0.97 -5.94 6.19
CA GLU A 46 0.17 -6.22 7.08
C GLU A 46 0.03 -7.59 7.75
N GLU A 47 -1.16 -7.95 8.24
CA GLU A 47 -1.44 -9.26 8.85
C GLU A 47 -1.28 -10.43 7.87
N THR A 48 -1.49 -10.18 6.58
CA THR A 48 -1.28 -11.16 5.49
C THR A 48 0.13 -11.10 4.89
N GLU A 49 1.01 -10.26 5.44
CA GLU A 49 2.38 -10.02 4.97
C GLU A 49 2.49 -9.47 3.53
N TRP A 50 1.38 -9.05 2.91
CA TRP A 50 1.36 -8.49 1.56
C TRP A 50 2.15 -7.18 1.46
N LEU A 51 2.15 -6.39 2.53
CA LEU A 51 2.98 -5.20 2.67
C LEU A 51 3.38 -4.97 4.13
N SER A 52 4.30 -4.03 4.36
CA SER A 52 4.50 -3.41 5.67
C SER A 52 4.49 -1.91 5.57
N VAL A 53 3.97 -1.27 6.59
CA VAL A 53 4.02 0.17 6.77
C VAL A 53 4.97 0.48 7.93
N LYS A 54 6.06 1.18 7.63
CA LYS A 54 6.94 1.79 8.62
C LYS A 54 6.80 3.32 8.53
N TYR A 55 7.36 4.04 9.48
CA TYR A 55 7.29 5.51 9.47
C TYR A 55 7.84 6.07 8.14
N ARG A 56 6.96 6.66 7.32
CA ARG A 56 7.23 7.24 5.99
C ARG A 56 7.68 6.24 4.91
N GLU A 57 7.49 4.94 5.13
CA GLU A 57 7.92 3.90 4.20
C GLU A 57 6.82 2.85 4.08
N VAL A 58 6.49 2.48 2.83
CA VAL A 58 5.66 1.30 2.57
C VAL A 58 6.46 0.33 1.72
N THR A 59 6.65 -0.89 2.21
CA THR A 59 7.26 -1.98 1.44
C THR A 59 6.17 -2.95 1.02
N ILE A 60 5.97 -3.10 -0.29
CA ILE A 60 5.06 -4.08 -0.88
C ILE A 60 5.85 -5.34 -1.17
N ARG A 61 5.44 -6.47 -0.57
CA ARG A 61 6.10 -7.78 -0.75
C ARG A 61 5.38 -8.64 -1.78
N GLN A 62 4.05 -8.54 -1.83
CA GLN A 62 3.20 -9.33 -2.71
C GLN A 62 2.34 -8.41 -3.59
N ILE A 63 2.92 -7.88 -4.67
CA ILE A 63 2.20 -6.97 -5.56
C ILE A 63 1.02 -7.66 -6.29
N GLY A 64 1.18 -8.93 -6.68
CA GLY A 64 0.14 -9.69 -7.36
C GLY A 64 -1.13 -9.87 -6.52
N GLU A 65 -0.99 -10.06 -5.21
CA GLU A 65 -2.13 -10.15 -4.29
C GLU A 65 -2.88 -8.81 -4.17
N LEU A 66 -2.13 -7.70 -4.13
CA LEU A 66 -2.72 -6.35 -4.12
C LEU A 66 -3.41 -6.01 -5.45
N GLU A 67 -2.91 -6.51 -6.58
CA GLU A 67 -3.54 -6.39 -7.90
C GLU A 67 -4.84 -7.19 -7.96
N SER A 68 -4.82 -8.47 -7.54
CA SER A 68 -6.01 -9.32 -7.50
C SER A 68 -7.10 -8.71 -6.62
N PHE A 69 -6.76 -8.29 -5.40
CA PHE A 69 -7.71 -7.64 -4.49
C PHE A 69 -8.33 -6.37 -5.08
N GLY A 70 -7.56 -5.59 -5.84
CA GLY A 70 -8.06 -4.39 -6.50
C GLY A 70 -9.06 -4.69 -7.61
N ASN A 71 -8.84 -5.77 -8.36
CA ASN A 71 -9.71 -6.24 -9.41
C ASN A 71 -11.03 -6.83 -8.87
N ASP A 72 -10.99 -7.50 -7.72
CA ASP A 72 -12.18 -8.09 -7.06
C ASP A 72 -13.11 -7.05 -6.40
N MET A 73 -12.62 -5.80 -6.25
CA MET A 73 -13.34 -4.69 -5.61
C MET A 73 -14.09 -3.79 -6.60
N LEU A 74 -13.97 -4.03 -7.91
CA LEU A 74 -14.62 -3.32 -9.03
C LEU A 74 -15.72 -4.20 -9.65
#